data_AF-A0A7J4PZN4-F1
#
_entry.id   AF-A0A7J4PZN4-F1
#
_cell.length_a   1.000
_cell.length_b   1.000
_cell.length_c   1.000
_cell.angle_alpha   90.00
_cell.angle_beta   90.00
_cell.angle_gamma   90.00
#
_symmetry.space_group_name_H-M   'P 1'
#
loop_
_entity.id
_entity.type
_entity.pdbx_description
1 polymer ?
#
loop_
_entity_poly.entity_id
_entity_poly.type
_entity_poly.pdbx_seq_one_letter_code
_entity_poly.pdbx_strand_id
1 'polypeptide(L)'
;MTETIVIAEIAKGTIHATTSELVTAALALGGSPIIIVPCTDASVADAAATISGASKVIAAKSEAFAHYDAAGWASAIDAIAPAGTIITAATPQSKDLAARLA
;
A
#
# COMPACT_ATOMS: atom_id res chain seq x y z
N MET A 1 -1.24 -20.33 -0.92
CA MET A 1 -0.24 -19.36 -0.42
C MET A 1 -0.98 -18.07 -0.13
N THR A 2 -0.69 -17.43 0.99
CA THR A 2 -1.23 -16.10 1.32
C THR A 2 -0.39 -15.03 0.63
N GLU A 3 -1.02 -13.97 0.14
CA GLU A 3 -0.29 -12.89 -0.56
C GLU A 3 0.56 -12.08 0.43
N THR A 4 1.66 -11.49 -0.04
CA THR A 4 2.39 -10.45 0.70
C THR A 4 1.99 -9.11 0.10
N ILE A 5 1.51 -8.19 0.94
CA ILE A 5 0.87 -6.96 0.48
C ILE A 5 1.62 -5.79 1.10
N VAL A 6 2.12 -4.88 0.27
CA VAL A 6 2.70 -3.62 0.71
C VAL A 6 1.68 -2.51 0.45
N ILE A 7 1.28 -1.80 1.51
CA ILE A 7 0.52 -0.56 1.34
C ILE A 7 1.52 0.56 1.11
N ALA A 8 1.45 1.20 -0.07
CA ALA A 8 2.34 2.30 -0.41
C ALA A 8 2.13 3.48 0.54
N GLU A 9 3.22 4.02 1.08
CA GLU A 9 3.17 5.25 1.86
C GLU A 9 3.04 6.43 0.89
N ILE A 10 2.03 7.28 1.09
CA ILE A 10 1.78 8.46 0.27
C ILE A 10 2.18 9.71 1.03
N ALA A 11 3.10 10.48 0.48
CA ALA A 11 3.51 11.77 1.00
C ALA A 11 3.34 12.84 -0.08
N LYS A 12 2.58 13.89 0.24
CA LYS A 12 2.34 15.04 -0.66
C LYS A 12 1.83 14.63 -2.05
N GLY A 13 0.94 13.62 -2.11
CA GLY A 13 0.34 13.14 -3.35
C GLY A 13 1.23 12.21 -4.19
N THR A 14 2.42 11.84 -3.69
CA THR A 14 3.35 10.93 -4.37
C THR A 14 3.74 9.75 -3.49
N ILE A 15 4.21 8.67 -4.10
CA ILE A 15 4.74 7.51 -3.38
C ILE A 15 6.03 7.90 -2.64
N HIS A 16 6.05 7.69 -1.34
CA HIS A 16 7.21 7.92 -0.49
C HIS A 16 8.26 6.81 -0.67
N ALA A 17 9.55 7.16 -0.55
CA ALA A 17 10.68 6.24 -0.76
C ALA A 17 10.64 5.00 0.16
N THR A 18 10.03 5.13 1.34
CA THR A 18 9.80 4.01 2.27
C THR A 18 9.04 2.85 1.62
N THR A 19 8.22 3.09 0.59
CA THR A 19 7.54 2.00 -0.13
C THR A 19 8.55 1.01 -0.74
N SER A 20 9.67 1.49 -1.29
CA SER A 20 10.73 0.61 -1.81
C SER A 20 11.47 -0.15 -0.70
N GLU A 21 11.63 0.48 0.46
CA GLU A 21 12.21 -0.17 1.66
C GLU A 21 11.29 -1.29 2.16
N LEU A 22 9.97 -1.08 2.15
CA LEU A 22 8.98 -2.10 2.51
C LEU A 22 8.96 -3.27 1.52
N VAL A 23 9.08 -3.00 0.22
CA VAL A 23 9.22 -4.06 -0.79
C VAL A 23 10.49 -4.87 -0.55
N THR A 24 11.60 -4.21 -0.24
CA THR A 24 12.86 -4.90 0.11
C THR A 24 12.68 -5.79 1.36
N ALA A 25 11.99 -5.29 2.38
CA ALA A 25 11.68 -6.08 3.58
C ALA A 25 10.77 -7.27 3.28
N ALA A 26 9.74 -7.08 2.44
CA ALA A 26 8.82 -8.14 2.01
C ALA A 26 9.55 -9.26 1.25
N LEU A 27 10.49 -8.90 0.37
CA LEU A 27 11.35 -9.87 -0.32
C LEU A 27 12.26 -10.62 0.66
N ALA A 28 12.84 -9.92 1.63
CA ALA A 28 13.69 -10.54 2.65
C ALA A 28 12.93 -11.54 3.55
N LEU A 29 11.61 -11.37 3.69
CA LEU A 29 10.70 -12.33 4.34
C LEU A 29 10.31 -13.51 3.44
N GLY A 30 10.83 -13.58 2.21
CA GLY A 30 10.53 -14.63 1.23
C GLY A 30 9.21 -14.41 0.47
N GLY A 31 8.61 -13.23 0.57
CA GLY A 31 7.39 -12.85 -0.13
C GLY A 31 7.63 -12.34 -1.55
N SER A 32 6.55 -12.24 -2.32
CA SER A 32 6.52 -11.64 -3.66
C SER A 32 5.48 -10.52 -3.68
N PRO A 33 5.83 -9.31 -3.19
CA PRO A 33 4.85 -8.34 -2.73
C PRO A 33 4.00 -7.73 -3.84
N ILE A 34 2.69 -7.68 -3.59
CA ILE A 34 1.74 -6.84 -4.31
C ILE A 34 1.76 -5.45 -3.67
N ILE A 35 1.99 -4.40 -4.45
CA ILE A 35 1.90 -3.01 -3.95
C ILE A 35 0.48 -2.50 -4.18
N ILE A 36 -0.20 -2.09 -3.12
CA ILE A 36 -1.45 -1.34 -3.19
C ILE A 36 -1.12 0.14 -3.01
N VAL A 37 -1.52 0.98 -3.97
CA VAL A 37 -1.28 2.42 -3.95
C VAL A 37 -2.60 3.16 -3.70
N PRO A 38 -2.85 3.67 -2.49
CA PRO A 38 -3.98 4.54 -2.21
C PRO A 38 -3.82 5.84 -3.00
N CYS A 39 -4.79 6.19 -3.85
CA CYS A 39 -4.67 7.35 -4.71
C CYS A 39 -6.03 7.92 -5.13
N THR A 40 -6.08 9.22 -5.40
CA THR A 40 -7.24 9.86 -6.08
C THR A 40 -7.07 9.84 -7.60
N ASP A 41 -5.82 9.82 -8.07
CA ASP A 41 -5.45 9.68 -9.48
C ASP A 41 -4.61 8.41 -9.69
N ALA A 42 -4.99 7.57 -10.66
CA ALA A 42 -4.33 6.30 -10.91
C ALA A 42 -2.89 6.45 -11.40
N SER A 43 -2.53 7.58 -12.02
CA SER A 43 -1.17 7.87 -12.49
C SER A 43 -0.13 7.91 -11.36
N VAL A 44 -0.56 8.15 -10.12
CA VAL A 44 0.33 8.09 -8.94
C VAL A 44 0.91 6.67 -8.78
N ALA A 45 0.16 5.64 -9.18
CA ALA A 45 0.60 4.24 -9.08
C ALA A 45 1.66 3.85 -10.13
N ASP A 46 1.82 4.63 -11.22
CA ASP A 46 2.82 4.34 -12.25
C ASP A 46 4.25 4.35 -11.67
N ALA A 47 4.50 5.19 -10.67
CA ALA A 47 5.77 5.21 -9.96
C ALA A 47 6.06 3.88 -9.23
N ALA A 48 5.03 3.19 -8.71
CA ALA A 48 5.21 1.90 -8.05
C ALA A 48 5.62 0.79 -9.03
N ALA A 49 5.22 0.89 -10.31
CA ALA A 49 5.59 -0.10 -11.32
C ALA A 49 7.11 -0.13 -11.59
N THR A 50 7.82 0.94 -11.23
CA THR A 50 9.29 1.02 -11.34
C THR A 50 10.03 0.43 -10.13
N ILE A 51 9.30 0.06 -9.06
CA ILE A 51 9.89 -0.53 -7.86
C ILE A 51 10.22 -2.00 -8.13
N SER A 52 11.52 -2.30 -8.20
CA SER A 52 12.00 -3.66 -8.42
C SER A 52 11.54 -4.62 -7.31
N GLY A 53 11.10 -5.81 -7.71
CA GLY A 53 10.67 -6.87 -6.80
C GLY A 53 9.18 -6.86 -6.44
N ALA A 54 8.42 -5.88 -6.92
CA ALA A 54 6.96 -5.96 -6.89
C ALA A 54 6.45 -7.01 -7.89
N SER A 55 5.54 -7.86 -7.46
CA SER A 55 4.91 -8.87 -8.33
C SER A 55 3.73 -8.32 -9.12
N LYS A 56 3.04 -7.33 -8.53
CA LYS A 56 1.87 -6.65 -9.08
C LYS A 56 1.72 -5.29 -8.40
N VAL A 57 1.20 -4.32 -9.14
CA VAL A 57 0.77 -3.03 -8.60
C VAL A 57 -0.74 -2.91 -8.76
N ILE A 58 -1.42 -2.45 -7.70
CA ILE A 58 -2.85 -2.16 -7.69
C ILE A 58 -3.02 -0.68 -7.35
N ALA A 59 -3.53 0.10 -8.29
CA ALA A 59 -3.99 1.46 -8.01
C ALA A 59 -5.35 1.39 -7.30
N ALA A 60 -5.37 1.61 -5.99
CA ALA A 60 -6.61 1.76 -5.23
C ALA A 60 -7.11 3.20 -5.45
N LYS A 61 -7.78 3.43 -6.58
CA LYS A 61 -8.31 4.75 -6.93
C LYS A 61 -9.63 5.00 -6.21
N SER A 62 -9.69 6.03 -5.35
CA SER A 62 -10.92 6.47 -4.70
C SER A 62 -10.81 7.91 -4.19
N GLU A 63 -11.90 8.65 -4.22
CA GLU A 63 -12.02 9.97 -3.57
C GLU A 63 -11.86 9.87 -2.04
N ALA A 64 -12.08 8.67 -1.45
CA ALA A 64 -11.82 8.43 -0.03
C ALA A 64 -10.36 8.72 0.38
N PHE A 65 -9.42 8.65 -0.57
CA PHE A 65 -8.00 8.92 -0.33
C PHE A 65 -7.61 10.41 -0.42
N ALA A 66 -8.55 11.31 -0.71
CA ALA A 66 -8.27 12.75 -0.83
C ALA A 66 -7.83 13.38 0.52
N HIS A 67 -8.41 12.90 1.61
CA HIS A 67 -8.03 13.27 2.97
C HIS A 67 -7.94 12.00 3.81
N TYR A 68 -6.97 11.95 4.73
CA TYR A 68 -6.83 10.78 5.58
C TYR A 68 -8.02 10.66 6.54
N ASP A 69 -8.89 9.71 6.24
CA ASP A 69 -9.87 9.14 7.15
C ASP A 69 -9.60 7.64 7.22
N ALA A 70 -9.08 7.21 8.36
CA ALA A 70 -8.66 5.83 8.53
C ALA A 70 -9.79 4.80 8.37
N ALA A 71 -11.06 5.16 8.61
CA ALA A 71 -12.18 4.24 8.40
C ALA A 71 -12.49 4.09 6.90
N GLY A 72 -12.64 5.21 6.19
CA GLY A 72 -12.83 5.21 4.74
C GLY A 72 -11.65 4.60 3.99
N TRP A 73 -10.41 4.87 4.40
CA TRP A 73 -9.21 4.28 3.81
C TRP A 73 -9.15 2.77 4.02
N ALA A 74 -9.37 2.29 5.25
CA ALA A 74 -9.37 0.86 5.54
C ALA A 74 -10.45 0.14 4.73
N SER A 75 -11.68 0.67 4.69
CA SER A 75 -12.77 0.07 3.91
C SER A 75 -12.46 0.03 2.41
N ALA A 76 -11.88 1.09 1.85
CA ALA A 76 -11.54 1.14 0.43
C ALA A 76 -10.38 0.19 0.06
N ILE A 77 -9.40 0.02 0.95
CA ILE A 77 -8.28 -0.91 0.75
C ILE A 77 -8.74 -2.36 0.94
N ASP A 78 -9.51 -2.66 1.99
CA ASP A 78 -10.01 -4.01 2.30
C ASP A 78 -10.90 -4.56 1.17
N ALA A 79 -11.68 -3.70 0.52
CA ALA A 79 -12.53 -4.09 -0.61
C ALA A 79 -11.76 -4.63 -1.84
N ILE A 80 -10.46 -4.37 -1.95
CA ILE A 80 -9.62 -4.75 -3.11
C ILE A 80 -8.38 -5.55 -2.72
N ALA A 81 -7.99 -5.54 -1.45
CA ALA A 81 -6.82 -6.26 -0.97
C ALA A 81 -7.07 -7.77 -1.00
N PRO A 82 -6.16 -8.58 -1.56
CA PRO A 82 -6.24 -10.02 -1.42
C PRO A 82 -6.02 -10.41 0.05
N ALA A 83 -6.46 -11.61 0.44
CA ALA A 83 -6.16 -12.13 1.77
C ALA A 83 -4.65 -12.42 1.91
N GLY A 84 -4.02 -11.86 2.93
CA GLY A 84 -2.57 -11.98 3.07
C GLY A 84 -1.95 -11.25 4.25
N THR A 85 -0.61 -11.18 4.23
CA THR A 85 0.18 -10.43 5.19
C THR A 85 0.35 -9.00 4.70
N ILE A 86 -0.18 -8.05 5.47
CA ILE A 86 -0.06 -6.62 5.18
C ILE A 86 1.23 -6.07 5.82
N ILE A 87 2.00 -5.35 5.03
CA ILE A 87 3.23 -4.66 5.41
C ILE A 87 3.03 -3.17 5.12
N THR A 88 3.16 -2.34 6.16
CA THR A 88 3.00 -0.88 6.06
C THR A 88 4.20 -0.17 6.68
N ALA A 89 4.37 1.12 6.37
CA ALA A 89 5.35 1.93 7.06
C ALA A 89 4.97 2.09 8.54
N ALA A 90 5.97 2.31 9.41
CA ALA A 90 5.75 2.56 10.83
C ALA A 90 5.48 4.05 11.12
N THR A 91 4.73 4.74 10.26
CA THR A 91 4.30 6.13 10.44
C THR A 91 3.03 6.20 11.31
N PRO A 92 2.69 7.35 11.93
CA PRO A 92 1.44 7.48 12.69
C PRO A 92 0.20 7.12 11.87
N GLN A 93 0.14 7.58 10.62
CA GLN A 93 -0.93 7.31 9.68
C GLN A 93 -1.02 5.81 9.35
N SER A 94 0.09 5.20 8.93
CA SER A 94 0.09 3.79 8.54
C SER A 94 -0.18 2.84 9.71
N LYS A 95 0.18 3.19 10.96
CA LYS A 95 -0.19 2.39 12.15
C LYS A 95 -1.68 2.43 12.45
N ASP A 96 -2.31 3.60 12.35
CA ASP A 96 -3.76 3.74 12.56
C ASP A 96 -4.56 3.03 11.47
N LEU A 97 -4.11 3.10 10.21
CA LEU A 97 -4.68 2.32 9.11
C LEU A 97 -4.50 0.81 9.32
N ALA A 98 -3.29 0.35 9.63
CA ALA A 98 -2.99 -1.07 9.80
C ALA A 98 -3.79 -1.70 10.95
N ALA A 99 -4.01 -0.97 12.05
CA ALA A 99 -4.82 -1.43 13.17
C ALA A 99 -6.30 -1.66 12.81
N ARG A 100 -6.81 -1.06 11.72
CA ARG A 100 -8.19 -1.23 11.23
C ARG A 100 -8.32 -2.28 10.14
N LEU A 101 -7.23 -2.58 9.44
CA LEU A 101 -7.16 -3.65 8.43
C LEU A 101 -6.94 -5.03 9.07
N ALA A 102 -6.47 -5.08 10.32
CA ALA A 102 -6.12 -6.30 11.04
C ALA A 102 -7.29 -6.97 11.78
#